data_AF-A0A0Q8VHJ5-F1
#
_entry.id   AF-A0A0Q8VHJ5-F1
#
_cell.length_a   1.000
_cell.length_b   1.000
_cell.length_c   1.000
_cell.angle_alpha   90.00
_cell.angle_beta   90.00
_cell.angle_gamma   90.00
#
_symmetry.space_group_name_H-M   'P 1'
#
loop_
_entity.id
_entity.type
_entity.pdbx_description
1 polymer ?
#
loop_
_entity_poly.entity_id
_entity_poly.type
_entity_poly.pdbx_seq_one_letter_code
_entity_poly.pdbx_strand_id
1 'polypeptide(L)'
;MHSRTSLTLVTLVTAAVVPLTALVPGAGAAARPTCAGVRATIVGTAGADVLRGTTRRDVIVGLGGNDRILGRGGADIVCGGAGADVIVSGTTGGARLYGDAGNDRITANGGADKVSGGLGSDEVRGATGGAGGQQLRGGDGNDRILTGTARAAVVWGDLGGDRVVADSAGATVYGGAGHDFLTARAGGVAIVGGDGDDELTGADVPGRADGGPGDDLIVLGKGDDVKVHGGPGSDRLLGGAGNDRLDGDDGIDECHGGPGTDTCHGGAPGGPENSPDDPDVCAADVEVKISCHSEALPPRWTLTLEGTSNYSNGTNYTSEVSWVVSVDVEQYVRQDGVTWFFTAPTGVTGSWTGFGQNGECTIAGSGDFADGDLGVTLSLDEVSHKYTFEWGGLVLREPGRISCPWGDSDYQLSTRAADRVAYEEWNPADLTVPLKGGRTVRPDGPDSATVVSYSYVLAPTPEQAP
;
A
#
# COMPACT_ATOMS: atom_id res chain seq x y z
N MET A 1 92.92 10.78 -7.19
CA MET A 1 93.39 12.11 -7.64
C MET A 1 92.22 13.08 -7.56
N HIS A 2 92.42 14.23 -6.87
CA HIS A 2 91.57 15.44 -6.73
C HIS A 2 90.22 15.24 -5.99
N SER A 3 89.99 15.63 -4.73
CA SER A 3 90.18 16.89 -3.95
C SER A 3 89.15 18.00 -4.22
N ARG A 4 88.45 18.40 -3.14
CA ARG A 4 87.73 19.65 -2.75
C ARG A 4 86.66 19.24 -1.72
N THR A 5 86.69 19.45 -0.40
CA THR A 5 87.02 20.56 0.53
C THR A 5 86.19 21.83 0.39
N SER A 6 85.20 21.99 1.28
CA SER A 6 84.80 23.22 2.02
C SER A 6 83.53 22.92 2.87
N LEU A 7 83.14 23.54 3.98
CA LEU A 7 83.71 24.06 5.24
C LEU A 7 82.51 24.73 5.98
N THR A 8 82.30 24.45 7.28
CA THR A 8 81.62 25.29 8.32
C THR A 8 80.11 25.65 8.18
N LEU A 9 79.30 25.67 9.25
CA LEU A 9 79.45 26.46 10.48
C LEU A 9 78.58 25.85 11.62
N VAL A 10 79.14 25.69 12.82
CA VAL A 10 78.43 25.35 14.05
C VAL A 10 78.31 26.62 14.89
N THR A 11 77.09 27.02 15.24
CA THR A 11 76.82 28.10 16.19
C THR A 11 76.21 27.50 17.46
N LEU A 12 76.96 27.56 18.56
CA LEU A 12 76.42 27.43 19.92
C LEU A 12 75.74 28.75 20.31
N VAL A 13 74.53 28.67 20.87
CA VAL A 13 73.97 29.72 21.73
C VAL A 13 73.48 29.09 23.03
N THR A 14 73.94 29.70 24.11
CA THR A 14 73.83 29.35 25.53
C THR A 14 72.40 29.42 26.08
N ALA A 15 72.04 28.46 26.93
CA ALA A 15 70.79 28.41 27.67
C ALA A 15 70.76 29.41 28.84
N ALA A 16 69.69 30.22 28.92
CA ALA A 16 69.32 30.99 30.12
C ALA A 16 68.16 30.27 30.82
N VAL A 17 68.38 29.88 32.08
CA VAL A 17 67.37 29.28 32.95
C VAL A 17 66.60 30.42 33.63
N VAL A 18 65.29 30.52 33.35
CA VAL A 18 64.35 31.37 34.08
C VAL A 18 63.52 30.47 34.99
N PRO A 19 63.40 30.72 36.30
CA PRO A 19 62.57 29.89 37.17
C PRO A 19 61.09 30.17 36.87
N LEU A 20 60.38 29.15 36.41
CA LEU A 20 58.93 29.20 36.23
C LEU A 20 58.27 29.03 37.59
N THR A 21 58.03 30.12 38.31
CA THR A 21 57.02 30.15 39.36
C THR A 21 55.66 30.01 38.69
N ALA A 22 55.18 28.78 38.56
CA ALA A 22 53.82 28.48 38.14
C ALA A 22 52.87 29.00 39.23
N LEU A 23 52.29 30.16 38.95
CA LEU A 23 51.09 30.66 39.59
C LEU A 23 50.02 29.56 39.42
N VAL A 24 49.63 28.91 40.52
CA VAL A 24 48.43 28.04 40.51
C VAL A 24 47.29 28.94 40.06
N PRO A 25 46.69 28.73 38.87
CA PRO A 25 45.47 29.44 38.53
C PRO A 25 44.48 28.97 39.58
N GLY A 26 43.93 29.90 40.36
CA GLY A 26 42.91 29.59 41.34
C GLY A 26 41.88 28.69 40.68
N ALA A 27 41.57 27.56 41.34
CA ALA A 27 40.45 26.72 40.97
C ALA A 27 39.23 27.63 40.90
N GLY A 28 38.91 28.11 39.69
CA GLY A 28 37.66 28.78 39.42
C GLY A 28 36.61 27.76 39.83
N ALA A 29 35.77 28.13 40.80
CA ALA A 29 34.68 27.28 41.25
C ALA A 29 33.99 26.73 40.00
N ALA A 30 34.10 25.42 39.78
CA ALA A 30 33.54 24.78 38.60
C ALA A 30 32.09 25.26 38.48
N ALA A 31 31.73 25.79 37.31
CA ALA A 31 30.39 26.29 37.10
C ALA A 31 29.40 25.20 37.50
N ARG A 32 28.48 25.51 38.42
CA ARG A 32 27.50 24.54 38.87
C ARG A 32 26.74 24.00 37.65
N PRO A 33 26.55 22.67 37.53
CA PRO A 33 25.77 22.08 36.46
C PRO A 33 24.40 22.73 36.31
N THR A 34 23.89 22.75 35.09
CA THR A 34 22.59 23.31 34.76
C THR A 34 21.74 22.27 34.04
N CYS A 35 20.44 22.25 34.32
CA CYS A 35 19.45 21.48 33.58
C CYS A 35 18.48 22.46 32.91
N ALA A 36 18.26 22.34 31.60
CA ALA A 36 17.44 23.25 30.82
C ALA A 36 17.73 24.75 31.08
N GLY A 37 19.01 25.11 31.24
CA GLY A 37 19.47 26.48 31.50
C GLY A 37 19.30 26.98 32.95
N VAL A 38 18.84 26.13 33.88
CA VAL A 38 18.66 26.49 35.30
C VAL A 38 19.72 25.81 36.15
N ARG A 39 20.33 26.55 37.09
CA ARG A 39 21.37 26.01 37.99
C ARG A 39 20.81 24.94 38.92
N ALA A 40 21.54 23.84 39.03
CA ALA A 40 21.19 22.71 39.88
C ALA A 40 21.18 23.08 41.38
N THR A 41 20.15 22.61 42.09
CA THR A 41 20.06 22.58 43.55
C THR A 41 20.62 21.27 44.11
N ILE A 42 20.49 20.18 43.36
CA ILE A 42 20.97 18.83 43.69
C ILE A 42 21.79 18.32 42.50
N VAL A 43 22.99 17.82 42.76
CA VAL A 43 23.93 17.34 41.73
C VAL A 43 24.47 15.98 42.18
N GLY A 44 24.41 14.99 41.29
CA GLY A 44 25.07 13.69 41.43
C GLY A 44 26.55 13.74 41.10
N THR A 45 27.08 12.59 40.71
CA THR A 45 28.47 12.34 40.34
C THR A 45 28.51 11.69 38.96
N ALA A 46 29.69 11.28 38.49
CA ALA A 46 29.81 10.55 37.22
C ALA A 46 29.56 9.03 37.37
N GLY A 47 29.11 8.57 38.54
CA GLY A 47 28.76 7.18 38.80
C GLY A 47 27.33 7.07 39.31
N ALA A 48 26.84 5.84 39.45
CA ALA A 48 25.45 5.58 39.84
C ALA A 48 25.10 6.17 41.22
N ASP A 49 24.13 7.08 41.24
CA ASP A 49 23.68 7.81 42.41
C ASP A 49 22.21 7.54 42.76
N VAL A 50 21.83 7.90 44.00
CA VAL A 50 20.44 7.95 44.44
C VAL A 50 20.12 9.37 44.89
N LEU A 51 19.44 10.12 44.02
CA LEU A 51 19.10 11.52 44.24
C LEU A 51 17.65 11.66 44.68
N ARG A 52 17.41 12.49 45.70
CA ARG A 52 16.08 12.73 46.26
C ARG A 52 15.84 14.22 46.40
N GLY A 53 14.86 14.72 45.67
CA GLY A 53 14.32 16.07 45.81
C GLY A 53 13.59 16.28 47.13
N THR A 54 12.98 17.45 47.22
CA THR A 54 12.26 17.95 48.39
C THR A 54 10.76 18.01 48.07
N THR A 55 9.97 18.75 48.86
CA THR A 55 8.56 19.04 48.52
C THR A 55 8.40 20.38 47.82
N ARG A 56 9.52 21.04 47.52
CA ARG A 56 9.60 22.33 46.81
C ARG A 56 10.22 22.07 45.45
N ARG A 57 10.10 23.05 44.56
CA ARG A 57 10.78 23.04 43.26
C ARG A 57 12.28 22.84 43.44
N ASP A 58 12.77 21.76 42.87
CA ASP A 58 14.19 21.41 42.77
C ASP A 58 14.69 21.47 41.33
N VAL A 59 16.02 21.57 41.20
CA VAL A 59 16.74 21.37 39.94
C VAL A 59 17.76 20.28 40.18
N ILE A 60 17.52 19.10 39.64
CA ILE A 60 18.31 17.89 39.89
C ILE A 60 19.09 17.53 38.62
N VAL A 61 20.38 17.28 38.75
CA VAL A 61 21.25 16.82 37.67
C VAL A 61 21.97 15.55 38.12
N GLY A 62 21.76 14.42 37.44
CA GLY A 62 22.45 13.15 37.70
C GLY A 62 23.93 13.19 37.28
N LEU A 63 24.16 13.66 36.06
CA LEU A 63 25.45 13.75 35.34
C LEU A 63 25.78 12.47 34.56
N GLY A 64 26.43 11.48 35.18
CA GLY A 64 26.85 10.27 34.47
C GLY A 64 26.69 9.05 35.35
N GLY A 65 26.55 7.88 34.74
CA GLY A 65 26.22 6.65 35.47
C GLY A 65 24.71 6.43 35.52
N ASN A 66 24.30 5.28 36.08
CA ASN A 66 22.89 4.87 36.09
C ASN A 66 22.24 5.33 37.41
N ASP A 67 21.52 6.43 37.35
CA ASP A 67 21.01 7.14 38.52
C ASP A 67 19.57 6.75 38.87
N ARG A 68 19.22 6.91 40.15
CA ARG A 68 17.83 6.83 40.63
C ARG A 68 17.42 8.16 41.20
N ILE A 69 16.57 8.89 40.48
CA ILE A 69 16.16 10.25 40.81
C ILE A 69 14.68 10.28 41.20
N LEU A 70 14.39 10.71 42.43
CA LEU A 70 13.03 11.00 42.89
C LEU A 70 12.83 12.49 43.08
N GLY A 71 12.03 13.13 42.22
CA GLY A 71 11.69 14.56 42.33
C GLY A 71 10.90 14.88 43.59
N ARG A 72 9.94 14.01 43.96
CA ARG A 72 8.95 14.25 45.02
C ARG A 72 8.12 15.50 44.69
N GLY A 73 7.73 16.31 45.67
CA GLY A 73 6.70 17.33 45.43
C GLY A 73 7.27 18.60 44.81
N GLY A 74 6.50 19.29 43.97
CA GLY A 74 6.92 20.56 43.39
C GLY A 74 7.09 20.49 41.88
N ALA A 75 7.19 21.66 41.25
CA ALA A 75 7.43 21.78 39.81
C ALA A 75 8.94 21.67 39.54
N ASP A 76 9.45 20.44 39.52
CA ASP A 76 10.88 20.15 39.44
C ASP A 76 11.43 20.24 38.02
N ILE A 77 12.74 20.42 37.91
CA ILE A 77 13.51 20.26 36.68
C ILE A 77 14.53 19.16 36.94
N VAL A 78 14.47 18.06 36.20
CA VAL A 78 15.33 16.89 36.40
C VAL A 78 16.00 16.52 35.09
N CYS A 79 17.33 16.43 35.09
CA CYS A 79 18.14 15.85 34.02
C CYS A 79 18.85 14.61 34.57
N GLY A 80 18.67 13.46 33.93
CA GLY A 80 19.38 12.22 34.24
C GLY A 80 20.86 12.37 33.89
N GLY A 81 21.13 12.58 32.60
CA GLY A 81 22.47 12.76 32.07
C GLY A 81 22.87 11.55 31.23
N ALA A 82 24.11 11.10 31.33
CA ALA A 82 24.57 9.94 30.59
C ALA A 82 24.45 8.65 31.42
N GLY A 83 23.67 7.68 30.97
CA GLY A 83 23.48 6.42 31.67
C GLY A 83 22.06 5.90 31.48
N ALA A 84 21.77 4.74 32.05
CA ALA A 84 20.40 4.23 32.12
C ALA A 84 19.77 4.65 33.45
N ASP A 85 19.03 5.76 33.43
CA ASP A 85 18.50 6.42 34.60
C ASP A 85 17.07 6.02 34.92
N VAL A 86 16.70 6.13 36.18
CA VAL A 86 15.32 5.96 36.65
C VAL A 86 14.84 7.24 37.29
N ILE A 87 13.95 7.95 36.60
CA ILE A 87 13.44 9.26 37.00
C ILE A 87 11.96 9.15 37.36
N VAL A 88 11.60 9.65 38.54
CA VAL A 88 10.21 9.67 39.02
C VAL A 88 9.88 11.07 39.51
N SER A 89 8.95 11.78 38.84
CA SER A 89 8.38 13.03 39.39
C SER A 89 7.51 12.72 40.60
N GLY A 90 7.16 13.70 41.43
CA GLY A 90 6.10 13.47 42.41
C GLY A 90 4.73 13.86 41.89
N THR A 91 3.80 13.99 42.83
CA THR A 91 2.36 13.99 42.54
C THR A 91 1.76 15.39 42.41
N THR A 92 2.58 16.44 42.52
CA THR A 92 2.12 17.83 42.53
C THR A 92 3.09 18.74 41.80
N GLY A 93 2.55 19.69 41.02
CA GLY A 93 3.34 20.59 40.17
C GLY A 93 3.64 19.97 38.80
N GLY A 94 3.82 20.80 37.78
CA GLY A 94 4.27 20.33 36.46
C GLY A 94 5.79 20.24 36.42
N ALA A 95 6.33 19.04 36.28
CA ALA A 95 7.76 18.78 36.21
C ALA A 95 8.28 18.87 34.77
N ARG A 96 9.59 19.12 34.63
CA ARG A 96 10.34 18.96 33.39
C ARG A 96 11.37 17.86 33.60
N LEU A 97 11.19 16.74 32.92
CA LEU A 97 12.01 15.54 33.08
C LEU A 97 12.75 15.27 31.77
N TYR A 98 14.06 15.06 31.86
CA TYR A 98 14.96 14.72 30.76
C TYR A 98 15.75 13.48 31.17
N GLY A 99 15.64 12.40 30.40
CA GLY A 99 16.54 11.24 30.54
C GLY A 99 17.95 11.60 30.09
N ASP A 100 18.02 12.31 28.95
CA ASP A 100 19.23 12.72 28.24
C ASP A 100 19.84 11.59 27.41
N ALA A 101 20.90 10.90 27.83
CA ALA A 101 21.56 9.92 26.98
C ALA A 101 21.66 8.55 27.66
N GLY A 102 21.09 7.53 27.03
CA GLY A 102 21.04 6.16 27.50
C GLY A 102 19.60 5.65 27.51
N ASN A 103 19.39 4.45 28.03
CA ASN A 103 18.06 3.84 28.03
C ASN A 103 17.38 4.12 29.37
N ASP A 104 16.57 5.15 29.41
CA ASP A 104 16.00 5.72 30.62
C ASP A 104 14.60 5.20 30.93
N ARG A 105 14.23 5.22 32.21
CA ARG A 105 12.89 4.93 32.67
C ARG A 105 12.32 6.13 33.40
N ILE A 106 11.38 6.82 32.76
CA ILE A 106 10.79 8.04 33.28
C ILE A 106 9.32 7.82 33.64
N THR A 107 8.96 8.12 34.89
CA THR A 107 7.57 8.13 35.35
C THR A 107 7.16 9.53 35.76
N ALA A 108 6.36 10.17 34.90
CA ALA A 108 5.66 11.40 35.19
C ALA A 108 4.39 11.07 35.99
N ASN A 109 4.42 11.35 37.28
CA ASN A 109 3.25 11.30 38.15
C ASN A 109 2.41 12.58 37.98
N GLY A 110 1.39 12.77 38.82
CA GLY A 110 0.40 13.83 38.63
C GLY A 110 1.01 15.23 38.42
N GLY A 111 0.47 15.99 37.47
CA GLY A 111 1.04 17.27 37.06
C GLY A 111 0.88 17.45 35.56
N ALA A 112 0.98 18.69 35.08
CA ALA A 112 1.13 18.94 33.64
C ALA A 112 2.62 18.84 33.31
N ASP A 113 3.12 17.61 33.20
CA ASP A 113 4.53 17.32 33.06
C ASP A 113 4.98 17.46 31.60
N LYS A 114 6.25 17.83 31.43
CA LYS A 114 6.98 17.78 30.15
C LYS A 114 8.09 16.75 30.30
N VAL A 115 8.04 15.71 29.50
CA VAL A 115 8.99 14.60 29.55
C VAL A 115 9.68 14.46 28.20
N SER A 116 10.98 14.22 28.24
CA SER A 116 11.80 13.80 27.10
C SER A 116 12.64 12.61 27.56
N GLY A 117 12.60 11.50 26.84
CA GLY A 117 13.54 10.38 27.01
C GLY A 117 14.95 10.84 26.64
N GLY A 118 15.16 11.16 25.36
CA GLY A 118 16.42 11.72 24.87
C GLY A 118 17.03 10.81 23.81
N LEU A 119 18.31 10.46 23.95
CA LEU A 119 18.98 9.50 23.08
C LEU A 119 18.95 8.13 23.76
N GLY A 120 18.52 7.08 23.06
CA GLY A 120 18.44 5.72 23.58
C GLY A 120 17.02 5.17 23.49
N SER A 121 16.85 3.92 23.90
CA SER A 121 15.52 3.29 23.96
C SER A 121 14.92 3.46 25.35
N ASP A 122 13.98 4.38 25.46
CA ASP A 122 13.42 4.88 26.71
C ASP A 122 12.04 4.27 27.04
N GLU A 123 11.71 4.22 28.33
CA GLU A 123 10.38 3.89 28.82
C GLU A 123 9.77 5.10 29.52
N VAL A 124 8.81 5.76 28.87
CA VAL A 124 8.11 6.94 29.39
C VAL A 124 6.69 6.57 29.82
N ARG A 125 6.37 6.81 31.09
CA ARG A 125 5.04 6.59 31.65
C ARG A 125 4.45 7.88 32.19
N GLY A 126 3.33 8.31 31.62
CA GLY A 126 2.53 9.42 32.08
C GLY A 126 1.62 9.11 33.27
N ALA A 127 1.02 10.16 33.80
CA ALA A 127 0.23 10.13 35.01
C ALA A 127 -1.15 9.48 34.84
N THR A 128 -1.70 9.00 35.95
CA THR A 128 -3.11 8.61 36.08
C THR A 128 -3.89 9.65 36.88
N GLY A 129 -5.14 9.96 36.50
CA GLY A 129 -6.02 10.87 37.25
C GLY A 129 -6.03 12.32 36.73
N GLY A 130 -6.62 13.27 37.48
CA GLY A 130 -6.93 14.63 37.02
C GLY A 130 -5.74 15.60 36.78
N ALA A 131 -4.57 15.08 36.43
CA ALA A 131 -3.44 15.87 35.97
C ALA A 131 -3.81 16.67 34.71
N GLY A 132 -3.17 17.84 34.53
CA GLY A 132 -3.30 18.63 33.31
C GLY A 132 -2.65 17.92 32.12
N GLY A 133 -2.90 18.41 30.90
CA GLY A 133 -2.36 17.81 29.68
C GLY A 133 -0.83 17.68 29.74
N GLN A 134 -0.35 16.45 29.58
CA GLN A 134 1.07 16.11 29.60
C GLN A 134 1.67 16.22 28.21
N GLN A 135 2.96 16.53 28.13
CA GLN A 135 3.76 16.44 26.91
C GLN A 135 4.79 15.34 27.12
N LEU A 136 4.64 14.24 26.39
CA LEU A 136 5.52 13.08 26.50
C LEU A 136 6.28 12.91 25.19
N ARG A 137 7.59 12.79 25.27
CA ARG A 137 8.46 12.62 24.11
C ARG A 137 9.42 11.47 24.37
N GLY A 138 9.50 10.53 23.43
CA GLY A 138 10.47 9.45 23.41
C GLY A 138 11.86 10.04 23.14
N GLY A 139 12.12 10.37 21.88
CA GLY A 139 13.37 10.96 21.43
C GLY A 139 14.00 10.12 20.32
N ASP A 140 15.31 9.96 20.34
CA ASP A 140 16.01 9.13 19.37
C ASP A 140 16.19 7.72 19.92
N GLY A 141 15.61 6.71 19.28
CA GLY A 141 15.70 5.31 19.64
C GLY A 141 14.32 4.66 19.65
N ASN A 142 14.28 3.35 19.87
CA ASN A 142 12.99 2.63 19.90
C ASN A 142 12.39 2.72 21.30
N ASP A 143 11.38 3.56 21.47
CA ASP A 143 10.83 3.95 22.76
C ASP A 143 9.53 3.23 23.10
N ARG A 144 9.19 3.23 24.40
CA ARG A 144 7.91 2.74 24.91
C ARG A 144 7.23 3.83 25.70
N ILE A 145 6.09 4.31 25.20
CA ILE A 145 5.35 5.40 25.83
C ILE A 145 3.96 4.92 26.25
N LEU A 146 3.64 5.10 27.53
CA LEU A 146 2.31 4.87 28.08
C LEU A 146 1.77 6.19 28.63
N THR A 147 0.70 6.75 28.05
CA THR A 147 0.19 8.07 28.47
C THR A 147 -0.38 8.09 29.89
N GLY A 148 -0.79 6.91 30.38
CA GLY A 148 -1.67 6.81 31.54
C GLY A 148 -3.07 7.39 31.23
N THR A 149 -3.88 7.54 32.27
CA THR A 149 -5.30 7.92 32.17
C THR A 149 -5.58 9.40 32.44
N ALA A 150 -4.53 10.22 32.58
CA ALA A 150 -4.69 11.65 32.75
C ALA A 150 -5.33 12.32 31.53
N ARG A 151 -5.83 13.56 31.68
CA ARG A 151 -6.48 14.28 30.58
C ARG A 151 -5.50 14.56 29.44
N ALA A 152 -6.00 14.43 28.20
CA ALA A 152 -5.39 14.82 26.91
C ALA A 152 -3.87 15.05 26.95
N ALA A 153 -3.11 13.98 26.73
CA ALA A 153 -1.67 14.04 26.49
C ALA A 153 -1.38 14.38 25.03
N VAL A 154 -0.26 15.06 24.78
CA VAL A 154 0.37 15.09 23.46
C VAL A 154 1.64 14.26 23.53
N VAL A 155 1.76 13.30 22.63
CA VAL A 155 2.81 12.29 22.62
C VAL A 155 3.56 12.33 21.30
N TRP A 156 4.88 12.26 21.36
CA TRP A 156 5.77 12.09 20.22
C TRP A 156 6.68 10.89 20.48
N GLY A 157 6.71 9.92 19.58
CA GLY A 157 7.76 8.90 19.54
C GLY A 157 9.10 9.52 19.16
N ASP A 158 9.10 10.27 18.05
CA ASP A 158 10.23 10.91 17.36
C ASP A 158 11.02 9.97 16.44
N LEU A 159 12.32 9.75 16.63
CA LEU A 159 13.12 8.96 15.70
C LEU A 159 13.27 7.54 16.24
N GLY A 160 12.88 6.53 15.48
CA GLY A 160 12.99 5.13 15.90
C GLY A 160 11.68 4.39 15.68
N GLY A 161 11.69 3.08 15.88
CA GLY A 161 10.47 2.28 15.85
C GLY A 161 9.85 2.21 17.24
N ASP A 162 8.87 3.05 17.49
CA ASP A 162 8.29 3.32 18.79
C ASP A 162 7.05 2.49 19.09
N ARG A 163 6.75 2.33 20.37
CA ARG A 163 5.49 1.72 20.82
C ARG A 163 4.76 2.65 21.77
N VAL A 164 3.63 3.17 21.32
CA VAL A 164 2.81 4.10 22.11
C VAL A 164 1.46 3.47 22.46
N VAL A 165 1.09 3.53 23.73
CA VAL A 165 -0.25 3.17 24.20
C VAL A 165 -0.92 4.40 24.82
N ALA A 166 -1.98 4.86 24.16
CA ALA A 166 -2.78 6.00 24.58
C ALA A 166 -4.02 5.55 25.37
N ASP A 167 -3.88 5.55 26.69
CA ASP A 167 -4.97 5.36 27.65
C ASP A 167 -5.64 6.71 28.05
N SER A 168 -5.11 7.82 27.54
CA SER A 168 -5.58 9.18 27.83
C SER A 168 -6.66 9.58 26.81
N ALA A 169 -7.88 9.81 27.30
CA ALA A 169 -8.97 10.28 26.44
C ALA A 169 -8.63 11.65 25.82
N GLY A 170 -8.85 11.79 24.52
CA GLY A 170 -8.53 13.01 23.79
C GLY A 170 -7.04 13.22 23.53
N ALA A 171 -6.19 12.19 23.67
CA ALA A 171 -4.76 12.32 23.38
C ALA A 171 -4.49 12.52 21.88
N THR A 172 -3.36 13.13 21.58
CA THR A 172 -2.81 13.16 20.23
C THR A 172 -1.46 12.47 20.25
N VAL A 173 -1.32 11.44 19.41
CA VAL A 173 -0.13 10.62 19.31
C VAL A 173 0.48 10.82 17.94
N TYR A 174 1.78 11.12 17.91
CA TYR A 174 2.62 11.13 16.72
C TYR A 174 3.66 10.04 16.92
N GLY A 175 3.78 9.09 15.98
CA GLY A 175 4.85 8.11 15.94
C GLY A 175 6.17 8.81 15.65
N GLY A 176 6.35 9.30 14.43
CA GLY A 176 7.50 10.11 14.06
C GLY A 176 8.17 9.55 12.82
N ALA A 177 9.41 9.10 12.91
CA ALA A 177 10.10 8.44 11.81
C ALA A 177 10.59 7.07 12.25
N GLY A 178 10.26 6.03 11.51
CA GLY A 178 10.52 4.63 11.85
C GLY A 178 9.27 3.81 11.69
N HIS A 179 9.34 2.50 11.99
CA HIS A 179 8.16 1.64 12.00
C HIS A 179 7.56 1.64 13.42
N ASP A 180 6.45 2.32 13.59
CA ASP A 180 5.80 2.57 14.87
C ASP A 180 4.62 1.63 15.14
N PHE A 181 4.30 1.44 16.42
CA PHE A 181 3.17 0.65 16.89
C PHE A 181 2.33 1.51 17.84
N LEU A 182 1.23 2.06 17.33
CA LEU A 182 0.44 3.07 18.02
C LEU A 182 -0.94 2.51 18.36
N THR A 183 -1.27 2.42 19.65
CA THR A 183 -2.56 1.87 20.11
C THR A 183 -3.34 2.90 20.92
N ALA A 184 -4.52 3.30 20.42
CA ALA A 184 -5.52 4.01 21.20
C ALA A 184 -6.43 3.04 21.96
N ARG A 185 -6.58 3.25 23.27
CA ARG A 185 -7.53 2.49 24.11
C ARG A 185 -8.62 3.35 24.72
N ALA A 186 -8.44 4.65 24.68
CA ALA A 186 -9.40 5.64 25.15
C ALA A 186 -10.06 6.36 23.97
N GLY A 187 -11.22 6.95 24.22
CA GLY A 187 -11.95 7.66 23.18
C GLY A 187 -11.39 9.01 22.78
N GLY A 188 -11.62 9.37 21.52
CA GLY A 188 -11.22 10.65 20.94
C GLY A 188 -9.71 10.82 20.81
N VAL A 189 -8.94 9.73 20.80
CA VAL A 189 -7.51 9.77 20.50
C VAL A 189 -7.34 9.98 19.00
N ALA A 190 -6.45 10.90 18.62
CA ALA A 190 -5.97 11.05 17.26
C ALA A 190 -4.57 10.42 17.16
N ILE A 191 -4.38 9.54 16.19
CA ILE A 191 -3.11 8.87 15.93
C ILE A 191 -2.59 9.34 14.58
N VAL A 192 -1.30 9.65 14.52
CA VAL A 192 -0.55 9.92 13.30
C VAL A 192 0.70 9.03 13.36
N GLY A 193 0.90 8.16 12.38
CA GLY A 193 2.08 7.30 12.27
C GLY A 193 3.32 8.15 12.02
N GLY A 194 3.47 8.65 10.80
CA GLY A 194 4.59 9.48 10.39
C GLY A 194 5.33 8.84 9.22
N ASP A 195 6.65 9.00 9.17
CA ASP A 195 7.46 8.39 8.12
C ASP A 195 7.81 6.93 8.50
N GLY A 196 7.55 5.96 7.64
CA GLY A 196 7.84 4.54 7.84
C GLY A 196 6.58 3.69 7.84
N ASP A 197 6.74 2.37 7.77
CA ASP A 197 5.61 1.44 7.72
C ASP A 197 5.03 1.29 9.14
N ASP A 198 3.87 1.86 9.44
CA ASP A 198 3.33 1.97 10.79
C ASP A 198 2.14 1.04 11.06
N GLU A 199 1.98 0.59 12.32
CA GLU A 199 0.82 -0.18 12.78
C GLU A 199 -0.02 0.66 13.75
N LEU A 200 -1.18 1.13 13.28
CA LEU A 200 -2.11 1.97 14.02
C LEU A 200 -3.34 1.15 14.45
N THR A 201 -3.62 1.12 15.75
CA THR A 201 -4.82 0.48 16.31
C THR A 201 -5.71 1.51 17.00
N GLY A 202 -6.93 1.67 16.48
CA GLY A 202 -7.99 2.52 17.04
C GLY A 202 -8.66 1.93 18.28
N ALA A 203 -9.51 2.74 18.93
CA ALA A 203 -10.33 2.29 20.07
C ALA A 203 -11.73 1.84 19.61
N ASP A 204 -12.50 1.23 20.52
CA ASP A 204 -13.91 0.85 20.29
C ASP A 204 -14.88 2.07 20.31
N VAL A 205 -14.45 3.23 19.80
CA VAL A 205 -15.22 4.47 19.64
C VAL A 205 -14.66 5.30 18.47
N PRO A 206 -15.45 6.24 17.90
CA PRO A 206 -15.00 7.09 16.80
C PRO A 206 -13.63 7.73 17.04
N GLY A 207 -12.72 7.48 16.12
CA GLY A 207 -11.32 7.87 16.13
C GLY A 207 -10.92 8.63 14.88
N ARG A 208 -9.63 8.99 14.84
CA ARG A 208 -8.93 9.54 13.67
C ARG A 208 -7.58 8.88 13.58
N ALA A 209 -7.21 8.45 12.40
CA ALA A 209 -5.93 7.86 12.10
C ALA A 209 -5.41 8.41 10.77
N ASP A 210 -4.10 8.61 10.72
CA ASP A 210 -3.34 9.06 9.56
C ASP A 210 -2.06 8.24 9.61
N GLY A 211 -1.85 7.34 8.64
CA GLY A 211 -0.67 6.49 8.59
C GLY A 211 0.57 7.35 8.35
N GLY A 212 0.56 8.10 7.24
CA GLY A 212 1.66 8.97 6.85
C GLY A 212 2.41 8.37 5.65
N PRO A 213 3.66 8.77 5.38
CA PRO A 213 4.45 8.14 4.33
C PRO A 213 4.97 6.76 4.74
N GLY A 214 4.63 5.69 4.03
CA GLY A 214 5.04 4.31 4.35
C GLY A 214 3.95 3.33 3.97
N ASP A 215 4.24 2.02 4.00
CA ASP A 215 3.18 1.01 3.78
C ASP A 215 2.50 0.70 5.12
N ASP A 216 1.38 1.35 5.42
CA ASP A 216 0.78 1.38 6.75
C ASP A 216 -0.33 0.34 6.98
N LEU A 217 -0.48 -0.11 8.23
CA LEU A 217 -1.61 -0.92 8.68
C LEU A 217 -2.46 -0.14 9.68
N ILE A 218 -3.66 0.22 9.28
CA ILE A 218 -4.63 0.91 10.13
C ILE A 218 -5.77 -0.04 10.48
N VAL A 219 -5.87 -0.41 11.76
CA VAL A 219 -6.94 -1.25 12.31
C VAL A 219 -7.77 -0.46 13.30
N LEU A 220 -8.99 -0.15 12.90
CA LEU A 220 -9.95 0.55 13.74
C LEU A 220 -10.88 -0.42 14.45
N GLY A 221 -11.66 0.13 15.38
CA GLY A 221 -12.43 -0.64 16.34
C GLY A 221 -13.92 -0.62 16.02
N LYS A 222 -14.67 0.05 16.88
CA LYS A 222 -16.11 0.25 16.73
C LYS A 222 -16.40 1.73 16.66
N GLY A 223 -17.55 2.07 16.09
CA GLY A 223 -18.05 3.44 16.00
C GLY A 223 -17.78 4.02 14.62
N ASP A 224 -18.47 5.11 14.30
CA ASP A 224 -18.34 5.76 12.99
C ASP A 224 -16.99 6.48 12.90
N ASP A 225 -16.01 5.84 12.29
CA ASP A 225 -14.67 6.38 12.13
C ASP A 225 -14.61 7.34 10.95
N VAL A 226 -14.26 8.59 11.25
CA VAL A 226 -14.29 9.68 10.27
C VAL A 226 -12.91 10.31 10.16
N LYS A 227 -12.39 10.35 8.93
CA LYS A 227 -11.04 10.84 8.57
C LYS A 227 -9.96 9.84 8.95
N VAL A 228 -10.00 8.73 8.24
CA VAL A 228 -8.98 7.70 8.27
C VAL A 228 -8.24 7.82 6.95
N HIS A 229 -6.96 8.12 7.03
CA HIS A 229 -6.07 8.36 5.89
C HIS A 229 -4.93 7.34 5.97
N GLY A 230 -4.68 6.60 4.89
CA GLY A 230 -3.47 5.79 4.72
C GLY A 230 -2.28 6.72 4.63
N GLY A 231 -2.20 7.46 3.52
CA GLY A 231 -1.16 8.43 3.25
C GLY A 231 -0.44 8.06 1.97
N PRO A 232 0.82 8.49 1.77
CA PRO A 232 1.62 8.00 0.66
C PRO A 232 2.19 6.61 0.95
N GLY A 233 1.81 5.59 0.19
CA GLY A 233 2.29 4.23 0.36
C GLY A 233 1.26 3.19 -0.06
N SER A 234 1.56 1.91 0.15
CA SER A 234 0.58 0.83 -0.10
C SER A 234 -0.07 0.42 1.21
N ASP A 235 -1.19 1.04 1.53
CA ASP A 235 -1.77 0.98 2.87
C ASP A 235 -2.86 -0.08 3.01
N ARG A 236 -3.11 -0.52 4.24
CA ARG A 236 -4.20 -1.43 4.57
C ARG A 236 -5.08 -0.85 5.67
N LEU A 237 -6.30 -0.46 5.30
CA LEU A 237 -7.28 0.19 6.16
C LEU A 237 -8.43 -0.78 6.51
N LEU A 238 -8.64 -1.01 7.81
CA LEU A 238 -9.70 -1.85 8.37
C LEU A 238 -10.57 -0.99 9.29
N GLY A 239 -11.77 -0.61 8.83
CA GLY A 239 -12.72 0.26 9.56
C GLY A 239 -13.35 -0.40 10.78
N GLY A 240 -13.71 -1.67 10.66
CA GLY A 240 -14.29 -2.40 11.79
C GLY A 240 -15.81 -2.32 11.75
N ALA A 241 -16.46 -1.97 12.86
CA ALA A 241 -17.92 -1.89 12.90
C ALA A 241 -18.38 -0.45 13.11
N GLY A 242 -19.14 0.11 12.19
CA GLY A 242 -19.47 1.54 12.22
C GLY A 242 -19.97 1.99 10.86
N ASN A 243 -20.19 3.27 10.66
CA ASN A 243 -20.29 3.84 9.32
C ASN A 243 -18.98 4.57 9.04
N ASP A 244 -18.06 3.88 8.39
CA ASP A 244 -16.67 4.31 8.33
C ASP A 244 -16.37 5.05 7.03
N ARG A 245 -15.46 6.03 7.12
CA ARG A 245 -14.94 6.75 5.96
C ARG A 245 -13.43 6.60 5.89
N LEU A 246 -13.00 5.72 4.99
CA LEU A 246 -11.62 5.33 4.76
C LEU A 246 -11.11 5.94 3.44
N ASP A 247 -9.90 6.47 3.47
CA ASP A 247 -9.20 7.08 2.32
C ASP A 247 -7.77 6.51 2.31
N GLY A 248 -7.37 5.78 1.27
CA GLY A 248 -5.99 5.27 1.15
C GLY A 248 -4.99 6.37 0.78
N ASP A 249 -5.45 7.43 0.11
CA ASP A 249 -4.65 8.54 -0.42
C ASP A 249 -3.76 8.18 -1.64
N ASP A 250 -2.42 8.16 -1.51
CA ASP A 250 -1.51 8.02 -2.66
C ASP A 250 -0.83 6.65 -2.61
N GLY A 251 -1.21 5.70 -3.47
CA GLY A 251 -0.42 4.49 -3.67
C GLY A 251 -1.25 3.27 -4.06
N ILE A 252 -1.05 2.13 -3.39
CA ILE A 252 -1.77 0.88 -3.67
C ILE A 252 -2.46 0.40 -2.40
N ASP A 253 -3.74 0.72 -2.27
CA ASP A 253 -4.41 0.67 -0.98
C ASP A 253 -5.45 -0.45 -0.89
N GLU A 254 -5.47 -1.17 0.23
CA GLU A 254 -6.47 -2.18 0.56
C GLU A 254 -7.40 -1.65 1.66
N CYS A 255 -8.69 -1.44 1.35
CA CYS A 255 -9.64 -0.91 2.33
C CYS A 255 -10.87 -1.83 2.55
N HIS A 256 -11.17 -2.05 3.82
CA HIS A 256 -12.25 -2.90 4.32
C HIS A 256 -13.07 -2.13 5.35
N GLY A 257 -14.29 -1.75 4.98
CA GLY A 257 -15.23 -1.07 5.89
C GLY A 257 -15.62 -1.97 7.06
N GLY A 258 -16.09 -3.19 6.75
CA GLY A 258 -16.63 -4.12 7.73
C GLY A 258 -18.15 -4.01 7.87
N PRO A 259 -18.74 -4.37 9.02
CA PRO A 259 -20.18 -4.23 9.21
C PRO A 259 -20.59 -2.76 9.36
N GLY A 260 -21.36 -2.23 8.41
CA GLY A 260 -21.59 -0.80 8.44
C GLY A 260 -22.46 -0.19 7.36
N THR A 261 -22.29 1.12 7.18
CA THR A 261 -22.56 1.80 5.91
C THR A 261 -21.35 2.64 5.62
N ASP A 262 -20.43 2.06 4.87
CA ASP A 262 -19.07 2.48 4.76
C ASP A 262 -18.82 3.14 3.40
N THR A 263 -17.88 4.08 3.42
CA THR A 263 -17.32 4.66 2.21
C THR A 263 -15.82 4.41 2.22
N CYS A 264 -15.35 3.72 1.19
CA CYS A 264 -13.93 3.56 0.96
C CYS A 264 -13.52 4.25 -0.33
N HIS A 265 -12.52 5.11 -0.22
CA HIS A 265 -11.82 5.69 -1.33
C HIS A 265 -10.43 5.05 -1.37
N GLY A 266 -10.13 4.33 -2.46
CA GLY A 266 -8.80 3.74 -2.66
C GLY A 266 -7.74 4.82 -2.61
N GLY A 267 -7.94 5.89 -3.38
CA GLY A 267 -6.99 6.99 -3.42
C GLY A 267 -7.08 7.76 -4.73
N ALA A 268 -6.10 8.63 -4.97
CA ALA A 268 -5.90 9.17 -6.31
C ALA A 268 -5.34 8.05 -7.21
N PRO A 269 -5.96 7.75 -8.37
CA PRO A 269 -5.35 6.83 -9.32
C PRO A 269 -3.97 7.38 -9.67
N GLY A 270 -2.93 6.58 -9.49
CA GLY A 270 -1.55 7.01 -9.66
C GLY A 270 -1.33 7.74 -10.98
N GLY A 271 -1.06 9.06 -10.91
CA GLY A 271 -0.75 9.89 -12.08
C GLY A 271 -1.94 10.34 -12.97
N PRO A 272 -1.72 11.31 -13.86
CA PRO A 272 -2.79 12.00 -14.63
C PRO A 272 -3.45 11.16 -15.74
N GLU A 273 -3.14 9.88 -15.81
CA GLU A 273 -3.72 8.96 -16.77
C GLU A 273 -4.78 8.14 -16.05
N ASN A 274 -6.03 8.14 -16.54
CA ASN A 274 -7.00 7.13 -16.13
C ASN A 274 -6.49 5.79 -16.70
N SER A 275 -5.60 5.13 -15.97
CA SER A 275 -5.01 3.84 -16.32
C SER A 275 -5.72 2.72 -15.54
N PRO A 276 -5.93 1.52 -16.12
CA PRO A 276 -6.28 0.30 -15.38
C PRO A 276 -5.23 -0.15 -14.33
N ASP A 277 -4.19 0.66 -14.10
CA ASP A 277 -3.20 0.51 -13.04
C ASP A 277 -3.60 1.20 -11.72
N ASP A 278 -4.87 1.61 -11.54
CA ASP A 278 -5.44 1.89 -10.21
C ASP A 278 -5.50 0.56 -9.46
N PRO A 279 -4.54 0.27 -8.56
CA PRO A 279 -4.35 -1.03 -7.98
C PRO A 279 -5.12 -1.19 -6.66
N ASP A 280 -5.87 -0.17 -6.25
CA ASP A 280 -6.52 -0.12 -4.95
C ASP A 280 -7.66 -1.15 -4.88
N VAL A 281 -7.75 -1.85 -3.75
CA VAL A 281 -8.69 -2.95 -3.53
C VAL A 281 -9.67 -2.57 -2.43
N CYS A 282 -10.96 -2.50 -2.79
CA CYS A 282 -12.04 -2.24 -1.83
C CYS A 282 -12.90 -3.49 -1.60
N ALA A 283 -13.06 -3.87 -0.34
CA ALA A 283 -13.78 -5.08 0.06
C ALA A 283 -15.25 -5.10 -0.39
N ALA A 284 -15.80 -6.31 -0.61
CA ALA A 284 -17.15 -6.51 -1.12
C ALA A 284 -18.27 -6.00 -0.19
N ASP A 285 -18.01 -5.90 1.10
CA ASP A 285 -18.94 -5.44 2.13
C ASP A 285 -19.08 -3.92 2.22
N VAL A 286 -18.25 -3.15 1.50
CA VAL A 286 -18.32 -1.68 1.48
C VAL A 286 -19.52 -1.19 0.64
N GLU A 287 -20.35 -0.32 1.22
CA GLU A 287 -21.55 0.23 0.57
C GLU A 287 -21.24 1.20 -0.56
N VAL A 288 -20.21 2.04 -0.41
CA VAL A 288 -19.77 2.98 -1.44
C VAL A 288 -18.27 2.84 -1.69
N LYS A 289 -17.93 2.33 -2.87
CA LYS A 289 -16.56 2.17 -3.38
C LYS A 289 -16.22 3.31 -4.33
N ILE A 290 -15.10 3.99 -4.11
CA ILE A 290 -14.62 5.11 -4.92
C ILE A 290 -13.16 4.85 -5.29
N SER A 291 -12.79 4.93 -6.58
CA SER A 291 -11.43 4.65 -7.06
C SER A 291 -10.94 3.26 -6.60
N CYS A 292 -11.72 2.22 -6.88
CA CYS A 292 -11.45 0.87 -6.42
C CYS A 292 -11.41 -0.07 -7.62
N HIS A 293 -10.36 -0.88 -7.72
CA HIS A 293 -10.35 -2.03 -8.59
C HIS A 293 -11.25 -3.13 -8.02
N SER A 294 -12.28 -3.53 -8.78
CA SER A 294 -12.93 -4.82 -8.55
C SER A 294 -11.96 -5.91 -9.00
N GLU A 295 -11.87 -7.05 -8.32
CA GLU A 295 -11.08 -8.25 -8.71
C GLU A 295 -11.50 -8.86 -10.09
N ALA A 296 -11.55 -8.08 -11.15
CA ALA A 296 -12.18 -8.39 -12.41
C ALA A 296 -11.14 -8.45 -13.53
N LEU A 297 -10.79 -9.68 -13.87
CA LEU A 297 -9.99 -10.14 -15.01
C LEU A 297 -8.59 -9.50 -15.18
N PRO A 298 -7.60 -10.31 -15.58
CA PRO A 298 -6.28 -9.77 -15.89
C PRO A 298 -6.36 -8.75 -17.05
N PRO A 299 -5.50 -7.72 -17.08
CA PRO A 299 -5.54 -6.62 -18.07
C PRO A 299 -5.37 -7.09 -19.53
N ARG A 300 -4.82 -8.30 -19.71
CA ARG A 300 -4.75 -9.00 -20.99
C ARG A 300 -5.15 -10.46 -20.85
N TRP A 301 -6.01 -10.91 -21.75
CA TRP A 301 -6.43 -12.31 -21.83
C TRP A 301 -6.56 -12.73 -23.30
N THR A 302 -6.40 -14.03 -23.54
CA THR A 302 -6.61 -14.61 -24.87
C THR A 302 -7.97 -15.28 -24.91
N LEU A 303 -8.84 -14.79 -25.80
CA LEU A 303 -10.09 -15.43 -26.17
C LEU A 303 -9.83 -16.45 -27.26
N THR A 304 -10.23 -17.70 -27.05
CA THR A 304 -10.26 -18.70 -28.13
C THR A 304 -11.70 -19.02 -28.50
N LEU A 305 -12.09 -18.77 -29.74
CA LEU A 305 -13.38 -19.12 -30.34
C LEU A 305 -13.18 -20.32 -31.26
N GLU A 306 -13.91 -21.40 -31.05
CA GLU A 306 -13.89 -22.57 -31.91
C GLU A 306 -15.29 -22.82 -32.48
N GLY A 307 -15.40 -23.21 -33.74
CA GLY A 307 -16.70 -23.48 -34.32
C GLY A 307 -16.69 -24.36 -35.56
N THR A 308 -17.87 -24.88 -35.88
CA THR A 308 -18.15 -25.65 -37.10
C THR A 308 -19.21 -24.95 -37.93
N SER A 309 -18.96 -24.75 -39.22
CA SER A 309 -19.91 -24.18 -40.17
C SER A 309 -20.20 -25.16 -41.29
N ASN A 310 -21.46 -25.52 -41.45
CA ASN A 310 -21.90 -26.44 -42.50
C ASN A 310 -22.42 -25.64 -43.68
N TYR A 311 -21.75 -25.64 -44.83
CA TYR A 311 -22.23 -24.98 -46.05
C TYR A 311 -22.88 -25.99 -46.99
N SER A 312 -24.07 -25.64 -47.50
CA SER A 312 -24.79 -26.40 -48.51
C SER A 312 -25.23 -25.50 -49.66
N ASN A 313 -25.04 -25.95 -50.89
CA ASN A 313 -25.54 -25.28 -52.10
C ASN A 313 -26.47 -26.22 -52.87
N GLY A 314 -27.78 -26.11 -52.61
CA GLY A 314 -28.80 -27.00 -53.15
C GLY A 314 -28.54 -28.47 -52.78
N THR A 315 -28.83 -29.38 -53.71
CA THR A 315 -28.61 -30.83 -53.50
C THR A 315 -27.16 -31.27 -53.67
N ASN A 316 -26.27 -30.48 -54.27
CA ASN A 316 -25.08 -31.05 -54.92
C ASN A 316 -23.83 -31.14 -54.03
N TYR A 317 -23.71 -30.32 -52.98
CA TYR A 317 -22.52 -30.25 -52.13
C TYR A 317 -22.85 -29.94 -50.68
N THR A 318 -22.17 -30.64 -49.77
CA THR A 318 -22.17 -30.35 -48.32
C THR A 318 -20.72 -30.28 -47.84
N SER A 319 -20.35 -29.17 -47.21
CA SER A 319 -19.02 -29.00 -46.63
C SER A 319 -19.11 -28.61 -45.16
N GLU A 320 -18.24 -29.18 -44.34
CA GLU A 320 -18.08 -28.82 -42.93
C GLU A 320 -16.75 -28.09 -42.75
N VAL A 321 -16.83 -26.90 -42.18
CA VAL A 321 -15.69 -26.01 -41.94
C VAL A 321 -15.46 -25.95 -40.45
N SER A 322 -14.29 -26.35 -39.97
CA SER A 322 -13.90 -26.17 -38.56
C SER A 322 -12.91 -25.03 -38.46
N TRP A 323 -13.17 -24.08 -37.58
CA TRP A 323 -12.35 -22.88 -37.43
C TRP A 323 -12.01 -22.63 -35.96
N VAL A 324 -10.82 -22.07 -35.73
CA VAL A 324 -10.36 -21.60 -34.42
C VAL A 324 -9.85 -20.17 -34.57
N VAL A 325 -10.30 -19.28 -33.70
CA VAL A 325 -9.88 -17.88 -33.67
C VAL A 325 -9.36 -17.56 -32.29
N SER A 326 -8.10 -17.14 -32.21
CA SER A 326 -7.53 -16.57 -30.99
C SER A 326 -7.51 -15.05 -31.11
N VAL A 327 -7.97 -14.37 -30.07
CA VAL A 327 -8.02 -12.91 -29.99
C VAL A 327 -7.37 -12.51 -28.68
N ASP A 328 -6.27 -11.76 -28.76
CA ASP A 328 -5.74 -11.06 -27.60
C ASP A 328 -6.65 -9.88 -27.31
N VAL A 329 -7.22 -9.87 -26.11
CA VAL A 329 -8.15 -8.85 -25.67
C VAL A 329 -7.46 -8.02 -24.60
N GLU A 330 -7.30 -6.74 -24.91
CA GLU A 330 -6.76 -5.74 -24.01
C GLU A 330 -7.91 -4.84 -23.54
N GLN A 331 -8.07 -4.73 -22.22
CA GLN A 331 -9.18 -4.00 -21.61
C GLN A 331 -8.92 -2.49 -21.65
N TYR A 332 -9.85 -1.72 -22.24
CA TYR A 332 -9.85 -0.26 -22.18
C TYR A 332 -11.17 0.25 -21.58
N VAL A 333 -11.09 0.76 -20.35
CA VAL A 333 -12.25 1.32 -19.63
C VAL A 333 -12.33 2.83 -19.89
N ARG A 334 -13.49 3.32 -20.32
CA ARG A 334 -13.78 4.76 -20.47
C ARG A 334 -14.64 5.25 -19.31
N GLN A 335 -14.60 6.56 -19.05
CA GLN A 335 -15.29 7.27 -17.97
C GLN A 335 -16.83 7.15 -17.96
N ASP A 336 -17.45 6.48 -18.94
CA ASP A 336 -18.91 6.35 -19.09
C ASP A 336 -19.44 4.93 -18.78
N GLY A 337 -18.61 4.05 -18.22
CA GLY A 337 -18.99 2.67 -17.87
C GLY A 337 -19.04 1.71 -19.07
N VAL A 338 -18.77 2.20 -20.29
CA VAL A 338 -18.72 1.38 -21.50
C VAL A 338 -17.28 0.96 -21.77
N THR A 339 -16.97 -0.32 -21.58
CA THR A 339 -15.67 -0.89 -21.96
C THR A 339 -15.67 -1.14 -23.47
N TRP A 340 -14.65 -0.63 -24.17
CA TRP A 340 -14.45 -0.91 -25.59
C TRP A 340 -13.20 -1.75 -25.75
N PHE A 341 -13.28 -2.79 -26.58
CA PHE A 341 -12.16 -3.68 -26.84
C PHE A 341 -11.62 -3.39 -28.24
N PHE A 342 -10.33 -3.11 -28.34
CA PHE A 342 -9.63 -3.13 -29.62
C PHE A 342 -9.01 -4.51 -29.80
N THR A 343 -9.47 -5.23 -30.82
CA THR A 343 -8.93 -6.52 -31.21
C THR A 343 -8.11 -6.33 -32.47
N ALA A 344 -6.80 -6.59 -32.40
CA ALA A 344 -6.04 -6.96 -33.58
C ALA A 344 -6.00 -8.50 -33.57
N PRO A 345 -6.64 -9.21 -34.52
CA PRO A 345 -6.53 -10.66 -34.56
C PRO A 345 -5.06 -11.05 -34.80
N THR A 346 -4.43 -11.67 -33.80
CA THR A 346 -3.07 -12.21 -33.88
C THR A 346 -3.15 -13.71 -34.18
N GLY A 347 -2.98 -14.10 -35.44
CA GLY A 347 -2.76 -15.50 -35.83
C GLY A 347 -4.02 -16.39 -35.88
N VAL A 348 -4.99 -16.02 -36.72
CA VAL A 348 -6.19 -16.84 -36.94
C VAL A 348 -5.89 -18.00 -37.90
N THR A 349 -6.30 -19.23 -37.56
CA THR A 349 -6.11 -20.41 -38.43
C THR A 349 -7.40 -21.23 -38.59
N GLY A 350 -7.76 -21.57 -39.83
CA GLY A 350 -8.96 -22.37 -40.13
C GLY A 350 -8.71 -23.48 -41.16
N SER A 351 -9.47 -24.57 -41.08
CA SER A 351 -9.41 -25.67 -42.06
C SER A 351 -10.82 -26.14 -42.46
N TRP A 352 -11.03 -26.50 -43.72
CA TRP A 352 -12.31 -27.01 -44.17
C TRP A 352 -12.19 -28.26 -45.03
N THR A 353 -13.20 -29.12 -44.90
CA THR A 353 -13.35 -30.31 -45.72
C THR A 353 -14.82 -30.51 -46.11
N GLY A 354 -15.07 -30.90 -47.35
CA GLY A 354 -16.41 -31.12 -47.86
C GLY A 354 -16.46 -32.21 -48.91
N PHE A 355 -17.67 -32.71 -49.15
CA PHE A 355 -17.91 -33.82 -50.06
C PHE A 355 -19.02 -33.46 -51.06
N GLY A 356 -18.83 -33.86 -52.32
CA GLY A 356 -19.91 -33.90 -53.29
C GLY A 356 -20.92 -35.01 -52.95
N GLN A 357 -22.16 -34.89 -53.43
CA GLN A 357 -23.29 -35.77 -53.08
C GLN A 357 -23.04 -37.29 -53.27
N ASN A 358 -22.12 -37.68 -54.16
CA ASN A 358 -21.77 -39.07 -54.45
C ASN A 358 -20.48 -39.56 -53.75
N GLY A 359 -19.82 -38.71 -52.95
CA GLY A 359 -18.50 -39.00 -52.37
C GLY A 359 -17.34 -38.99 -53.38
N GLU A 360 -17.61 -38.78 -54.66
CA GLU A 360 -16.61 -38.83 -55.74
C GLU A 360 -15.70 -37.59 -55.76
N CYS A 361 -16.19 -36.44 -55.32
CA CYS A 361 -15.40 -35.21 -55.23
C CYS A 361 -15.12 -34.84 -53.77
N THR A 362 -13.84 -34.60 -53.45
CA THR A 362 -13.40 -34.04 -52.17
C THR A 362 -13.07 -32.57 -52.33
N ILE A 363 -13.61 -31.76 -51.43
CA ILE A 363 -13.33 -30.33 -51.31
C ILE A 363 -12.48 -30.17 -50.06
N ALA A 364 -11.28 -29.62 -50.17
CA ALA A 364 -10.46 -29.37 -48.99
C ALA A 364 -9.64 -28.09 -49.16
N GLY A 365 -9.39 -27.41 -48.05
CA GLY A 365 -8.52 -26.26 -48.00
C GLY A 365 -8.26 -25.79 -46.56
N SER A 366 -7.36 -24.84 -46.45
CA SER A 366 -7.01 -24.15 -45.20
C SER A 366 -6.88 -22.68 -45.52
N GLY A 367 -7.14 -21.82 -44.53
CA GLY A 367 -7.04 -20.39 -44.74
C GLY A 367 -6.97 -19.55 -43.48
N ASP A 368 -6.51 -18.32 -43.67
CA ASP A 368 -6.32 -17.27 -42.69
C ASP A 368 -7.43 -16.21 -42.83
N PHE A 369 -7.58 -15.36 -41.82
CA PHE A 369 -8.55 -14.26 -41.80
C PHE A 369 -7.82 -12.92 -41.90
N ALA A 370 -8.44 -11.91 -42.53
CA ALA A 370 -7.83 -10.60 -42.64
C ALA A 370 -8.18 -9.71 -41.43
N ASP A 371 -7.33 -8.71 -41.21
CA ASP A 371 -7.53 -7.69 -40.18
C ASP A 371 -8.88 -6.95 -40.38
N GLY A 372 -9.67 -6.83 -39.32
CA GLY A 372 -11.01 -6.21 -39.34
C GLY A 372 -12.20 -7.09 -39.74
N ASP A 373 -11.98 -8.39 -40.02
CA ASP A 373 -13.06 -9.34 -40.35
C ASP A 373 -13.86 -9.84 -39.11
N LEU A 374 -13.38 -9.54 -37.89
CA LEU A 374 -14.04 -9.83 -36.62
C LEU A 374 -13.95 -8.61 -35.71
N GLY A 375 -15.09 -8.15 -35.19
CA GLY A 375 -15.13 -7.15 -34.12
C GLY A 375 -15.82 -7.76 -32.91
N VAL A 376 -15.24 -7.65 -31.72
CA VAL A 376 -15.84 -8.13 -30.47
C VAL A 376 -16.16 -6.92 -29.60
N THR A 377 -17.41 -6.83 -29.16
CA THR A 377 -17.86 -5.86 -28.17
C THR A 377 -18.29 -6.63 -26.94
N LEU A 378 -17.78 -6.23 -25.77
CA LEU A 378 -18.20 -6.76 -24.49
C LEU A 378 -18.71 -5.59 -23.65
N SER A 379 -19.90 -5.72 -23.08
CA SER A 379 -20.49 -4.69 -22.21
C SER A 379 -20.86 -5.29 -20.85
N LEU A 380 -20.64 -4.52 -19.79
CA LEU A 380 -21.02 -4.87 -18.43
C LEU A 380 -22.35 -4.20 -18.08
N ASP A 381 -23.33 -4.98 -17.60
CA ASP A 381 -24.47 -4.44 -16.89
C ASP A 381 -24.11 -4.27 -15.41
N GLU A 382 -23.95 -3.03 -14.96
CA GLU A 382 -23.55 -2.67 -13.61
C GLU A 382 -24.56 -3.12 -12.52
N VAL A 383 -25.83 -3.33 -12.87
CA VAL A 383 -26.86 -3.73 -11.89
C VAL A 383 -26.90 -5.24 -11.70
N SER A 384 -26.69 -6.00 -12.77
CA SER A 384 -26.74 -7.47 -12.72
C SER A 384 -25.36 -8.13 -12.62
N HIS A 385 -24.28 -7.35 -12.76
CA HIS A 385 -22.89 -7.81 -12.89
C HIS A 385 -22.71 -8.85 -14.01
N LYS A 386 -23.54 -8.77 -15.05
CA LYS A 386 -23.51 -9.68 -16.19
C LYS A 386 -22.81 -9.03 -17.36
N TYR A 387 -21.99 -9.82 -18.02
CA TYR A 387 -21.32 -9.42 -19.24
C TYR A 387 -22.13 -9.87 -20.44
N THR A 388 -22.24 -9.00 -21.44
CA THR A 388 -22.88 -9.28 -22.73
C THR A 388 -21.83 -9.27 -23.83
N PHE A 389 -21.76 -10.35 -24.61
CA PHE A 389 -20.85 -10.49 -25.75
C PHE A 389 -21.58 -10.23 -27.06
N GLU A 390 -20.96 -9.45 -27.96
CA GLU A 390 -21.41 -9.23 -29.33
C GLU A 390 -20.22 -9.40 -30.29
N TRP A 391 -20.42 -10.09 -31.42
CA TRP A 391 -19.43 -10.16 -32.48
C TRP A 391 -19.98 -9.78 -33.87
N GLY A 392 -19.12 -9.12 -34.65
CA GLY A 392 -19.29 -8.85 -36.07
C GLY A 392 -19.10 -10.13 -36.91
N GLY A 393 -19.92 -10.31 -37.95
CA GLY A 393 -19.98 -11.55 -38.72
C GLY A 393 -18.68 -11.92 -39.45
N LEU A 394 -18.47 -13.22 -39.65
CA LEU A 394 -17.31 -13.83 -40.28
C LEU A 394 -17.28 -13.65 -41.81
N VAL A 395 -16.18 -13.13 -42.37
CA VAL A 395 -15.96 -13.12 -43.83
C VAL A 395 -14.73 -13.95 -44.19
N LEU A 396 -14.94 -15.20 -44.63
CA LEU A 396 -13.87 -16.02 -45.22
C LEU A 396 -13.61 -15.56 -46.66
N ARG A 397 -12.33 -15.41 -47.06
CA ARG A 397 -11.96 -15.04 -48.43
C ARG A 397 -10.72 -15.79 -48.91
N GLU A 398 -10.87 -17.04 -49.34
CA GLU A 398 -9.68 -17.83 -49.71
C GLU A 398 -9.87 -18.84 -50.86
N PRO A 399 -8.78 -19.22 -51.54
CA PRO A 399 -8.78 -20.23 -52.58
C PRO A 399 -8.87 -21.65 -51.97
N GLY A 400 -9.89 -22.42 -52.38
CA GLY A 400 -10.00 -23.83 -52.09
C GLY A 400 -9.77 -24.69 -53.33
N ARG A 401 -9.51 -25.98 -53.12
CA ARG A 401 -9.32 -26.96 -54.20
C ARG A 401 -10.45 -27.98 -54.17
N ILE A 402 -11.15 -28.12 -55.30
CA ILE A 402 -12.07 -29.24 -55.54
C ILE A 402 -11.28 -30.30 -56.30
N SER A 403 -11.20 -31.50 -55.75
CA SER A 403 -10.61 -32.66 -56.42
C SER A 403 -11.71 -33.65 -56.77
N CYS A 404 -11.87 -33.91 -58.07
CA CYS A 404 -12.84 -34.85 -58.62
C CYS A 404 -12.15 -35.87 -59.53
N PRO A 405 -12.75 -37.05 -59.79
CA PRO A 405 -12.15 -38.08 -60.65
C PRO A 405 -11.96 -37.62 -62.11
N TRP A 406 -12.63 -36.54 -62.50
CA TRP A 406 -12.60 -35.97 -63.85
C TRP A 406 -11.74 -34.70 -63.95
N GLY A 407 -11.05 -34.32 -62.88
CA GLY A 407 -10.12 -33.18 -62.84
C GLY A 407 -10.23 -32.36 -61.57
N ASP A 408 -9.16 -31.63 -61.28
CA ASP A 408 -9.09 -30.68 -60.15
C ASP A 408 -9.43 -29.27 -60.62
N SER A 409 -10.10 -28.49 -59.78
CA SER A 409 -10.39 -27.07 -60.03
C SER A 409 -10.22 -26.22 -58.77
N ASP A 410 -9.59 -25.07 -58.92
CA ASP A 410 -9.50 -24.06 -57.86
C ASP A 410 -10.79 -23.22 -57.83
N TYR A 411 -11.26 -22.88 -56.63
CA TYR A 411 -12.42 -22.01 -56.42
C TYR A 411 -12.14 -21.02 -55.30
N GLN A 412 -12.88 -19.91 -55.23
CA GLN A 412 -12.84 -19.04 -54.05
C GLN A 412 -14.09 -19.24 -53.21
N LEU A 413 -13.91 -19.63 -51.95
CA LEU A 413 -15.01 -19.65 -51.00
C LEU A 413 -15.13 -18.24 -50.40
N SER A 414 -16.28 -17.60 -50.59
CA SER A 414 -16.64 -16.40 -49.84
C SER A 414 -17.91 -16.65 -49.07
N THR A 415 -17.80 -16.77 -47.75
CA THR A 415 -18.96 -16.72 -46.87
C THR A 415 -19.09 -15.30 -46.37
N ARG A 416 -20.06 -14.54 -46.90
CA ARG A 416 -20.45 -13.28 -46.26
C ARG A 416 -21.44 -13.63 -45.16
N ALA A 417 -21.00 -13.74 -43.91
CA ALA A 417 -21.94 -13.73 -42.79
C ALA A 417 -22.41 -12.29 -42.56
N ALA A 418 -23.26 -11.79 -43.47
CA ALA A 418 -23.97 -10.54 -43.21
C ALA A 418 -25.03 -10.81 -42.14
N ASP A 419 -24.94 -10.02 -41.06
CA ASP A 419 -25.93 -9.78 -40.01
C ASP A 419 -26.08 -10.78 -38.82
N ARG A 420 -25.44 -10.35 -37.71
CA ARG A 420 -26.02 -10.03 -36.37
C ARG A 420 -25.80 -11.00 -35.19
N VAL A 421 -25.07 -10.44 -34.21
CA VAL A 421 -25.23 -10.43 -32.74
C VAL A 421 -25.88 -11.66 -32.12
N ALA A 422 -25.06 -12.51 -31.50
CA ALA A 422 -25.51 -13.34 -30.39
C ALA A 422 -25.46 -12.51 -29.11
N TYR A 423 -26.34 -12.78 -28.16
CA TYR A 423 -26.31 -12.21 -26.82
C TYR A 423 -26.23 -13.38 -25.85
N GLU A 424 -25.21 -13.42 -25.02
CA GLU A 424 -25.16 -14.36 -23.90
C GLU A 424 -24.71 -13.64 -22.64
N GLU A 425 -25.43 -13.93 -21.55
CA GLU A 425 -25.10 -13.51 -20.19
C GLU A 425 -24.00 -14.42 -19.65
N TRP A 426 -22.91 -13.83 -19.16
CA TRP A 426 -21.77 -14.58 -18.62
C TRP A 426 -21.51 -14.28 -17.15
N ASN A 427 -21.05 -15.31 -16.43
CA ASN A 427 -20.66 -15.26 -15.03
C ASN A 427 -19.12 -15.34 -14.92
N PRO A 428 -18.44 -14.32 -14.35
CA PRO A 428 -16.99 -14.26 -14.25
C PRO A 428 -16.35 -15.33 -13.36
N ALA A 429 -17.12 -16.04 -12.51
CA ALA A 429 -16.61 -17.15 -11.70
C ALA A 429 -16.26 -18.42 -12.51
N ASP A 430 -16.65 -18.46 -13.79
CA ASP A 430 -16.65 -19.63 -14.65
C ASP A 430 -15.76 -19.38 -15.88
N LEU A 431 -14.45 -19.40 -15.67
CA LEU A 431 -13.40 -19.10 -16.68
C LEU A 431 -13.37 -20.09 -17.86
N THR A 432 -13.97 -21.27 -17.68
CA THR A 432 -14.05 -22.32 -18.69
C THR A 432 -15.49 -22.81 -18.82
N VAL A 433 -16.38 -22.02 -19.42
CA VAL A 433 -17.73 -22.49 -19.75
C VAL A 433 -17.95 -22.46 -21.26
N PRO A 434 -18.19 -23.63 -21.89
CA PRO A 434 -18.58 -23.69 -23.28
C PRO A 434 -20.05 -23.27 -23.40
N LEU A 435 -20.29 -22.02 -23.78
CA LEU A 435 -21.62 -21.65 -24.28
C LEU A 435 -21.79 -22.17 -25.71
N LYS A 436 -23.01 -22.63 -26.04
CA LYS A 436 -23.32 -23.32 -27.29
C LYS A 436 -24.40 -22.55 -28.04
N GLY A 437 -24.00 -21.88 -29.13
CA GLY A 437 -24.93 -21.31 -30.10
C GLY A 437 -25.11 -22.19 -31.33
N GLY A 438 -26.24 -22.03 -32.02
CA GLY A 438 -26.53 -22.72 -33.27
C GLY A 438 -27.51 -21.90 -34.11
N ARG A 439 -27.14 -21.50 -35.34
CA ARG A 439 -28.05 -20.75 -36.21
C ARG A 439 -27.93 -21.16 -37.67
N THR A 440 -29.08 -21.26 -38.34
CA THR A 440 -29.18 -21.46 -39.80
C THR A 440 -29.23 -20.12 -40.52
N VAL A 441 -28.23 -19.81 -41.32
CA VAL A 441 -28.10 -18.61 -42.16
C VAL A 441 -28.40 -18.99 -43.62
N ARG A 442 -29.15 -18.18 -44.37
CA ARG A 442 -29.36 -18.36 -45.81
C ARG A 442 -28.49 -17.37 -46.59
N PRO A 443 -27.47 -17.82 -47.32
CA PRO A 443 -26.75 -16.96 -48.28
C PRO A 443 -27.67 -16.47 -49.41
N ASP A 444 -27.24 -15.44 -50.14
CA ASP A 444 -27.95 -14.87 -51.30
C ASP A 444 -28.12 -15.91 -52.44
N GLY A 445 -29.17 -16.73 -52.35
CA GLY A 445 -29.56 -17.75 -53.32
C GLY A 445 -30.63 -18.68 -52.76
N PRO A 446 -31.60 -19.15 -53.57
CA PRO A 446 -32.83 -19.79 -53.07
C PRO A 446 -32.63 -21.10 -52.30
N ASP A 447 -31.50 -21.79 -52.49
CA ASP A 447 -31.29 -23.18 -52.01
C ASP A 447 -30.03 -23.38 -51.14
N SER A 448 -29.52 -22.32 -50.49
CA SER A 448 -28.33 -22.44 -49.63
C SER A 448 -28.63 -22.21 -48.15
N ALA A 449 -28.04 -23.03 -47.27
CA ALA A 449 -28.17 -22.92 -45.82
C ALA A 449 -26.82 -23.19 -45.14
N THR A 450 -26.48 -22.35 -44.16
CA THR A 450 -25.28 -22.47 -43.32
C THR A 450 -25.67 -22.64 -41.86
N VAL A 451 -25.33 -23.76 -41.22
CA VAL A 451 -25.50 -23.91 -39.77
C VAL A 451 -24.16 -23.66 -39.09
N VAL A 452 -24.08 -22.66 -38.22
CA VAL A 452 -22.87 -22.33 -37.45
C VAL A 452 -23.11 -22.72 -36.00
N SER A 453 -22.21 -23.55 -35.46
CA SER A 453 -22.11 -23.85 -34.04
C SER A 453 -20.75 -23.43 -33.52
N TYR A 454 -20.70 -22.85 -32.33
CA TYR A 454 -19.46 -22.33 -31.74
C TYR A 454 -19.40 -22.58 -30.23
N SER A 455 -18.18 -22.57 -29.69
CA SER A 455 -17.82 -22.59 -28.27
C SER A 455 -16.60 -21.71 -28.03
N TYR A 456 -16.42 -21.19 -26.83
CA TYR A 456 -15.25 -20.35 -26.52
C TYR A 456 -14.61 -20.69 -25.18
N VAL A 457 -13.34 -20.30 -25.03
CA VAL A 457 -12.52 -20.48 -23.82
C VAL A 457 -11.73 -19.20 -23.55
N LEU A 458 -11.71 -18.76 -22.29
CA LEU A 458 -10.93 -17.62 -21.81
C LEU A 458 -9.72 -18.14 -21.04
N ALA A 459 -8.52 -17.67 -21.38
CA ALA A 459 -7.30 -18.01 -20.65
C ALA A 459 -6.41 -16.78 -20.43
N PRO A 460 -5.73 -16.66 -19.28
CA PRO A 460 -4.68 -15.66 -19.08
C PRO A 460 -3.55 -15.89 -20.11
N THR A 461 -2.93 -14.81 -20.58
CA THR A 461 -1.86 -14.90 -21.56
C THR A 461 -0.64 -15.64 -20.98
N PRO A 462 0.06 -16.48 -21.78
CA PRO A 462 1.15 -17.35 -21.28
C PRO A 462 2.32 -16.62 -20.62
N GLU A 463 2.49 -15.32 -20.89
CA GLU A 463 3.55 -14.50 -20.32
C GLU A 463 3.31 -14.16 -18.83
N GLN A 464 2.13 -14.50 -18.29
CA GLN A 464 1.76 -14.26 -16.88
C GLN A 464 1.12 -15.47 -16.16
N ALA A 465 1.27 -16.69 -16.67
CA ALA A 465 1.02 -17.87 -15.84
C ALA A 465 2.17 -18.01 -14.81
N PRO A 466 1.90 -18.37 -13.54
CA PRO A 466 2.90 -18.39 -12.46
C PRO A 466 4.13 -19.27 -12.71
#